data_AF-A0A191MX16-F1
#
_entry.id   AF-A0A191MX16-F1
#
_cell.length_a   1.000
_cell.length_b   1.000
_cell.length_c   1.000
_cell.angle_alpha   90.00
_cell.angle_beta   90.00
_cell.angle_gamma   90.00
#
_symmetry.space_group_name_H-M   'P 1'
#
loop_
_entity.id
_entity.type
_entity.pdbx_description
1 polymer ?
#
loop_
_entity_poly.entity_id
_entity_poly.type
_entity_poly.pdbx_seq_one_letter_code
_entity_poly.pdbx_strand_id
1 'polypeptide(L)'
;MIHLALPLKTTICWELLTIILLEISLILVTMYNLEQSAGNQRIEKNILVRTSETTRGPRSTLREDIVQVKKYSLRRSLNYLNFVKTAQPLGYMVITRSYSNFSNKYVGNQYKIQNLNAVKVYNSLKEDRVNILKEQRDKSGVYCLINKVNGHTYVGSSINLASRMRNYLNKAFLRSKQNFNMPITKALLKYDYSNFTLYILEYVKAESLTVRETFYITHLIPYYNVLKEGYSSLGYKHTEETKKLLSELANNRTHSEKTKSLIARAVTGENNPFYNKSHSIESKIRIIEAKSTYPVYVYNSFKELLVIFPSVLTLAKLIKSNHSTLVYIIKEQTIFRGEWYLSNIPYNLNDTPKIANWHSMECEELVLIINNNSHIRKAVFVYDINKNFLNKYNGVMDAQKALKISHSTIKNYAKIGGVYNGYIFSYERLATLD
;
A
#
# COMPACT_ATOMS: atom_id res chain seq x y z
N MET A 1 -15.38 -45.09 -51.97
CA MET A 1 -16.14 -44.48 -50.86
C MET A 1 -15.45 -44.91 -49.57
N ILE A 2 -14.47 -44.17 -49.06
CA ILE A 2 -14.57 -42.91 -48.32
C ILE A 2 -15.27 -43.08 -46.96
N HIS A 3 -14.42 -43.03 -45.93
CA HIS A 3 -14.58 -42.56 -44.53
C HIS A 3 -15.55 -43.29 -43.58
N LEU A 4 -14.99 -43.98 -42.57
CA LEU A 4 -14.53 -43.50 -41.25
C LEU A 4 -15.66 -43.55 -40.23
N ALA A 5 -15.73 -44.67 -39.50
CA ALA A 5 -16.48 -44.80 -38.26
C ALA A 5 -15.59 -44.29 -37.10
N LEU A 6 -16.13 -43.38 -36.30
CA LEU A 6 -15.59 -42.97 -35.00
C LEU A 6 -16.74 -43.07 -33.99
N PRO A 7 -16.63 -43.92 -32.95
CA PRO A 7 -17.57 -43.91 -31.84
C PRO A 7 -17.04 -43.12 -30.64
N LEU A 8 -18.01 -42.63 -29.87
CA LEU A 8 -18.00 -42.35 -28.43
C LEU A 8 -17.18 -41.18 -27.87
N LYS A 9 -17.95 -40.13 -27.56
CA LYS A 9 -17.82 -39.17 -26.45
C LYS A 9 -16.90 -39.64 -25.31
N THR A 10 -15.81 -38.92 -25.10
CA THR A 10 -15.04 -38.92 -23.87
C THR A 10 -15.80 -38.16 -22.79
N THR A 11 -16.17 -38.86 -21.73
CA THR A 11 -16.57 -38.29 -20.45
C THR A 11 -15.34 -37.64 -19.81
N ILE A 12 -15.20 -36.33 -19.97
CA ILE A 12 -14.19 -35.54 -19.25
C ILE A 12 -14.65 -35.44 -17.80
N CYS A 13 -13.83 -36.02 -16.92
CA CYS A 13 -14.05 -36.11 -15.49
C CYS A 13 -14.13 -34.70 -14.88
N TRP A 14 -15.28 -34.36 -14.31
CA TRP A 14 -15.54 -33.06 -13.70
C TRP A 14 -14.56 -32.75 -12.54
N GLU A 15 -14.01 -33.77 -11.89
CA GLU A 15 -12.98 -33.61 -10.84
C GLU A 15 -11.67 -33.02 -11.39
N LEU A 16 -11.28 -33.36 -12.62
CA LEU A 16 -10.06 -32.87 -13.26
C LEU A 16 -10.21 -31.41 -13.70
N LEU A 17 -11.42 -31.01 -14.11
CA LEU A 17 -11.74 -29.62 -14.41
C LEU A 17 -11.74 -28.76 -13.14
N THR A 18 -12.22 -29.29 -12.00
CA THR A 18 -12.22 -28.58 -10.73
C THR A 18 -10.83 -28.40 -10.13
N ILE A 19 -9.92 -29.37 -10.33
CA ILE A 19 -8.52 -29.27 -9.87
C ILE A 19 -7.76 -28.21 -10.69
N ILE A 20 -7.96 -28.18 -12.02
CA ILE A 20 -7.37 -27.15 -12.89
C ILE A 20 -7.91 -25.74 -12.55
N LEU A 21 -9.21 -25.61 -12.26
CA LEU A 21 -9.81 -24.34 -11.83
C LEU A 21 -9.31 -23.88 -10.44
N LEU A 22 -9.06 -24.81 -9.51
CA LEU A 22 -8.49 -24.48 -8.20
C LEU A 22 -7.03 -24.04 -8.29
N GLU A 23 -6.21 -24.72 -9.11
CA GLU A 23 -4.80 -24.33 -9.33
C GLU A 23 -4.68 -22.95 -10.01
N ILE A 24 -5.57 -22.62 -10.95
CA ILE A 24 -5.60 -21.29 -11.59
C ILE A 24 -6.03 -20.21 -10.58
N SER A 25 -6.89 -20.53 -9.61
CA SER A 25 -7.33 -19.58 -8.57
C SER A 25 -6.29 -19.30 -7.48
N LEU A 26 -5.30 -20.18 -7.31
CA LEU A 26 -4.19 -20.04 -6.34
C LEU A 26 -2.98 -19.27 -6.90
N ILE A 27 -2.92 -19.06 -8.22
CA ILE A 27 -1.91 -18.20 -8.86
C ILE A 27 -2.55 -16.84 -9.18
N LEU A 28 -2.94 -16.10 -8.14
CA LEU A 28 -3.25 -14.68 -8.28
C LEU A 28 -1.94 -13.89 -8.19
N VAL A 29 -1.16 -13.98 -9.26
CA VAL A 29 -0.07 -13.03 -9.53
C VAL A 29 -0.70 -11.68 -9.85
N THR A 30 -0.25 -10.69 -9.10
CA THR A 30 -0.38 -9.26 -9.37
C THR A 30 -0.24 -8.93 -10.85
N MET A 31 -1.36 -8.67 -11.52
CA MET A 31 -1.35 -8.03 -12.83
C MET A 31 -1.12 -6.52 -12.65
N TYR A 32 0.00 -6.05 -13.20
CA TYR A 32 0.20 -4.64 -13.51
C TYR A 32 -0.82 -4.23 -14.59
N ASN A 33 -1.63 -3.22 -14.28
CA ASN A 33 -2.53 -2.60 -15.26
C ASN A 33 -1.71 -2.00 -16.40
N LEU A 34 -1.91 -2.56 -17.59
CA LEU A 34 -1.43 -2.06 -18.86
C LEU A 34 -2.69 -1.88 -19.71
N GLU A 35 -3.30 -0.69 -19.67
CA GLU A 35 -4.35 -0.30 -20.62
C GLU A 35 -3.88 0.91 -21.43
N GLN A 36 -3.80 0.68 -22.72
CA GLN A 36 -3.61 1.68 -23.75
C GLN A 36 -4.95 2.38 -24.07
N SER A 37 -4.85 3.69 -24.25
CA SER A 37 -5.55 4.53 -25.24
C SER A 37 -6.66 3.88 -26.11
N ALA A 38 -7.90 4.32 -25.89
CA ALA A 38 -8.89 4.70 -26.90
C ALA A 38 -9.86 5.66 -26.17
N GLY A 39 -10.16 6.87 -26.63
CA GLY A 39 -10.79 7.22 -27.89
C GLY A 39 -12.03 8.06 -27.53
N ASN A 40 -12.11 9.27 -28.07
CA ASN A 40 -13.15 10.27 -27.79
C ASN A 40 -14.58 9.70 -27.86
N GLN A 41 -15.43 10.03 -26.88
CA GLN A 41 -16.85 10.28 -27.10
C GLN A 41 -17.36 11.34 -26.13
N ARG A 42 -17.75 12.49 -26.70
CA ARG A 42 -18.53 13.55 -26.05
C ARG A 42 -19.93 13.03 -25.73
N ILE A 43 -20.37 13.17 -24.49
CA ILE A 43 -21.80 13.32 -24.16
C ILE A 43 -21.91 14.43 -23.13
N GLU A 44 -22.54 15.53 -23.55
CA GLU A 44 -22.96 16.63 -22.69
C GLU A 44 -24.03 16.15 -21.71
N LYS A 45 -23.90 16.52 -20.44
CA LYS A 45 -25.06 16.83 -19.60
C LYS A 45 -24.66 17.86 -18.56
N ASN A 46 -25.16 19.08 -18.79
CA ASN A 46 -25.09 20.20 -17.87
C ASN A 46 -25.73 19.83 -16.53
N ILE A 47 -24.92 19.79 -15.46
CA ILE A 47 -25.41 19.97 -14.09
C ILE A 47 -24.52 21.02 -13.44
N LEU A 48 -25.10 22.20 -13.24
CA LEU A 48 -24.50 23.34 -12.55
C LEU A 48 -24.34 23.01 -11.06
N VAL A 49 -23.14 22.61 -10.62
CA VAL A 49 -22.79 22.53 -9.20
C VAL A 49 -21.78 23.61 -8.87
N ARG A 50 -22.27 24.65 -8.19
CA ARG A 50 -21.53 25.80 -7.67
C ARG A 50 -20.35 25.34 -6.81
N THR A 51 -19.14 25.77 -7.16
CA THR A 51 -17.90 25.48 -6.45
C THR A 51 -17.87 26.20 -5.09
N SER A 52 -17.66 25.46 -4.00
CA SER A 52 -17.26 26.03 -2.71
C SER A 52 -15.76 25.80 -2.53
N GLU A 53 -14.97 26.84 -2.79
CA GLU A 53 -13.54 26.87 -2.52
C GLU A 53 -13.31 26.74 -1.01
N THR A 54 -12.52 25.74 -0.60
CA THR A 54 -12.01 25.63 0.77
C THR A 54 -10.52 25.94 0.77
N THR A 55 -10.17 27.14 1.21
CA THR A 55 -8.79 27.54 1.51
C THR A 55 -8.35 26.90 2.84
N ARG A 56 -7.29 26.09 2.81
CA ARG A 56 -6.60 25.58 4.01
C ARG A 56 -5.55 26.60 4.45
N GLY A 57 -5.62 27.08 5.69
CA GLY A 57 -4.59 27.92 6.31
C GLY A 57 -3.29 27.16 6.63
N PRO A 58 -2.18 27.87 6.91
CA PRO A 58 -0.85 27.27 7.00
C PRO A 58 -0.68 26.44 8.29
N ARG A 59 0.10 25.37 8.13
CA ARG A 59 0.44 24.36 9.14
C ARG A 59 1.60 24.87 9.98
N SER A 60 1.39 25.12 11.28
CA SER A 60 2.48 25.43 12.21
C SER A 60 3.26 24.17 12.61
N THR A 61 4.57 24.35 12.63
CA THR A 61 5.63 23.43 13.04
C THR A 61 5.68 23.29 14.55
N LEU A 62 5.64 22.06 15.06
CA LEU A 62 6.26 21.60 16.31
C LEU A 62 6.08 20.08 16.36
N ARG A 63 7.16 19.34 16.12
CA ARG A 63 7.18 17.89 16.06
C ARG A 63 8.36 17.40 16.88
N GLU A 64 8.14 17.18 18.16
CA GLU A 64 9.08 16.48 19.05
C GLU A 64 8.26 15.71 20.11
N ASP A 65 8.72 14.48 20.37
CA ASP A 65 8.33 13.53 21.43
C ASP A 65 7.00 12.74 21.36
N ILE A 66 7.00 11.64 20.59
CA ILE A 66 5.93 10.61 20.59
C ILE A 66 6.41 9.24 21.15
N VAL A 67 7.63 9.10 21.67
CA VAL A 67 8.19 7.77 21.96
C VAL A 67 7.84 7.18 23.35
N GLN A 68 7.30 7.93 24.32
CA GLN A 68 7.08 7.38 25.68
C GLN A 68 5.70 6.77 26.01
N VAL A 69 4.69 6.78 25.14
CA VAL A 69 3.31 6.39 25.53
C VAL A 69 2.97 4.90 25.30
N LYS A 70 3.83 4.12 24.64
CA LYS A 70 3.50 2.73 24.24
C LYS A 70 3.44 1.69 25.36
N LYS A 71 3.92 1.97 26.59
CA LYS A 71 4.02 0.94 27.65
C LYS A 71 2.81 0.83 28.59
N TYR A 72 1.90 1.83 28.61
CA TYR A 72 0.76 1.84 29.55
C TYR A 72 -0.57 1.28 28.99
N SER A 73 -0.66 1.05 27.67
CA SER A 73 -1.89 0.53 27.02
C SER A 73 -2.10 -0.98 27.25
N LEU A 74 -1.03 -1.78 27.21
CA LEU A 74 -1.11 -3.25 27.32
C LEU A 74 -1.45 -3.73 28.74
N ARG A 75 -1.11 -2.97 29.78
CA ARG A 75 -1.44 -3.34 31.17
C ARG A 75 -2.93 -3.15 31.51
N ARG A 76 -3.63 -2.30 30.74
CA ARG A 76 -5.03 -1.92 30.99
C ARG A 76 -6.03 -2.86 30.31
N SER A 77 -5.66 -3.51 29.20
CA SER A 77 -6.50 -4.53 28.55
C SER A 77 -6.61 -5.83 29.36
N LEU A 78 -5.53 -6.25 30.04
CA LEU A 78 -5.55 -7.44 30.90
C LEU A 78 -6.44 -7.26 32.15
N ASN A 79 -6.48 -6.06 32.74
CA ASN A 79 -7.36 -5.81 33.89
C ASN A 79 -8.85 -5.77 33.52
N TYR A 80 -9.20 -5.42 32.28
CA TYR A 80 -10.59 -5.43 31.81
C TYR A 80 -11.10 -6.86 31.58
N LEU A 81 -10.22 -7.78 31.17
CA LEU A 81 -10.58 -9.18 30.96
C LEU A 81 -10.78 -9.96 32.28
N ASN A 82 -10.07 -9.57 33.34
CA ASN A 82 -10.21 -10.19 34.66
C ASN A 82 -11.45 -9.73 35.44
N PHE A 83 -12.04 -8.57 35.11
CA PHE A 83 -13.24 -8.06 35.80
C PHE A 83 -14.55 -8.67 35.28
N VAL A 84 -14.54 -9.28 34.09
CA VAL A 84 -15.74 -9.87 33.46
C VAL A 84 -15.99 -11.32 33.89
N LYS A 85 -15.04 -11.98 34.57
CA LYS A 85 -15.16 -13.40 34.97
C LYS A 85 -15.85 -13.65 36.32
N THR A 86 -16.27 -12.62 37.07
CA THR A 86 -16.77 -12.79 38.45
C THR A 86 -18.15 -12.18 38.73
N ALA A 87 -19.05 -12.10 37.75
CA ALA A 87 -20.45 -11.71 37.99
C ALA A 87 -21.43 -12.77 37.46
N GLN A 88 -22.24 -13.36 38.36
CA GLN A 88 -23.34 -14.28 38.05
C GLN A 88 -24.55 -13.55 37.41
N PRO A 89 -25.45 -14.26 36.70
CA PRO A 89 -26.35 -13.66 35.70
C PRO A 89 -27.63 -13.10 36.33
N LEU A 90 -27.95 -11.84 36.04
CA LEU A 90 -29.29 -11.27 36.26
C LEU A 90 -30.01 -11.16 34.90
N GLY A 91 -31.22 -11.71 34.85
CA GLY A 91 -31.97 -12.06 33.65
C GLY A 91 -32.17 -10.95 32.61
N TYR A 92 -32.15 -11.37 31.35
CA TYR A 92 -32.55 -10.59 30.19
C TYR A 92 -34.06 -10.32 30.26
N MET A 93 -34.47 -9.06 30.40
CA MET A 93 -35.87 -8.67 30.19
C MET A 93 -36.05 -8.29 28.72
N VAL A 94 -36.75 -9.13 27.96
CA VAL A 94 -37.17 -8.84 26.58
C VAL A 94 -38.24 -7.75 26.63
N ILE A 95 -37.90 -6.52 26.22
CA ILE A 95 -38.89 -5.45 26.05
C ILE A 95 -39.42 -5.54 24.61
N THR A 96 -40.55 -6.20 24.44
CA THR A 96 -41.37 -6.13 23.23
C THR A 96 -41.95 -4.73 23.06
N ARG A 97 -41.87 -4.20 21.84
CA ARG A 97 -42.34 -2.86 21.47
C ARG A 97 -43.86 -2.76 21.55
N SER A 98 -44.35 -1.88 22.41
CA SER A 98 -45.70 -1.33 22.34
C SER A 98 -45.60 0.18 22.13
N TYR A 99 -46.23 0.68 21.06
CA TYR A 99 -46.35 2.11 20.79
C TYR A 99 -47.43 2.67 21.72
N SER A 100 -47.02 3.14 22.90
CA SER A 100 -47.88 3.91 23.80
C SER A 100 -47.69 5.42 23.56
N ASN A 101 -48.80 6.15 23.52
CA ASN A 101 -48.93 7.59 23.25
C ASN A 101 -47.80 8.48 23.80
N PHE A 102 -47.38 9.42 22.95
CA PHE A 102 -46.25 10.37 23.10
C PHE A 102 -46.36 11.34 24.29
N SER A 103 -47.47 11.34 25.05
CA SER A 103 -47.74 12.27 26.15
C SER A 103 -47.13 11.86 27.50
N ASN A 104 -47.00 10.56 27.80
CA ASN A 104 -46.57 10.11 29.14
C ASN A 104 -45.05 10.19 29.40
N LYS A 105 -44.23 10.39 28.36
CA LYS A 105 -42.75 10.43 28.50
C LYS A 105 -42.22 11.76 29.04
N TYR A 106 -42.93 12.85 28.80
CA TYR A 106 -42.54 14.20 29.22
C TYR A 106 -42.77 14.44 30.72
N VAL A 107 -43.87 13.92 31.25
CA VAL A 107 -44.20 14.01 32.69
C VAL A 107 -43.13 13.30 33.53
N GLY A 108 -42.73 12.08 33.14
CA GLY A 108 -41.64 11.35 33.82
C GLY A 108 -40.26 12.01 33.72
N ASN A 109 -40.02 12.85 32.69
CA ASN A 109 -38.75 13.55 32.52
C ASN A 109 -38.67 14.82 33.39
N GLN A 110 -39.79 15.52 33.62
CA GLN A 110 -39.84 16.66 34.54
C GLN A 110 -39.49 16.26 35.99
N TYR A 111 -39.98 15.12 36.48
CA TYR A 111 -39.62 14.61 37.81
C TYR A 111 -38.14 14.19 37.92
N LYS A 112 -37.56 13.64 36.85
CA LYS A 112 -36.11 13.33 36.82
C LYS A 112 -35.23 14.57 36.81
N ILE A 113 -35.69 15.64 36.16
CA ILE A 113 -34.97 16.92 36.10
C ILE A 113 -34.97 17.62 37.46
N GLN A 114 -36.07 17.53 38.22
CA GLN A 114 -36.16 18.12 39.57
C GLN A 114 -35.23 17.44 40.60
N ASN A 115 -34.85 16.17 40.37
CA ASN A 115 -33.92 15.40 41.20
C ASN A 115 -32.48 15.35 40.64
N LEU A 116 -32.12 16.22 39.69
CA LEU A 116 -30.74 16.29 39.20
C LEU A 116 -29.85 16.98 40.24
N ASN A 117 -28.98 16.20 40.89
CA ASN A 117 -27.87 16.71 41.71
C ASN A 117 -26.86 17.43 40.81
N ALA A 118 -27.11 18.71 40.54
CA ALA A 118 -26.18 19.55 39.80
C ALA A 118 -25.12 20.13 40.73
N VAL A 119 -23.88 20.12 40.28
CA VAL A 119 -22.76 20.77 40.99
C VAL A 119 -22.93 22.28 40.99
N LYS A 120 -23.50 22.84 39.90
CA LYS A 120 -23.81 24.26 39.80
C LYS A 120 -24.96 24.51 38.86
N VAL A 121 -25.78 25.51 39.16
CA VAL A 121 -26.93 25.92 38.34
C VAL A 121 -26.83 27.41 38.05
N TYR A 122 -27.11 27.78 36.81
CA TYR A 122 -27.22 29.15 36.34
C TYR A 122 -28.60 29.33 35.71
N ASN A 123 -29.34 30.30 36.22
CA ASN A 123 -30.74 30.51 35.85
C ASN A 123 -30.88 30.95 34.41
N SER A 124 -29.99 31.80 33.90
CA SER A 124 -30.08 32.32 32.52
C SER A 124 -28.70 32.29 31.87
N LEU A 125 -28.58 31.55 30.77
CA LEU A 125 -27.32 31.46 30.03
C LEU A 125 -26.81 32.85 29.60
N LYS A 126 -27.72 33.80 29.32
CA LYS A 126 -27.39 35.16 28.91
C LYS A 126 -26.97 36.05 30.08
N GLU A 127 -27.81 36.14 31.11
CA GLU A 127 -27.62 37.06 32.22
C GLU A 127 -26.44 36.62 33.09
N ASP A 128 -26.32 35.32 33.33
CA ASP A 128 -25.23 34.75 34.12
C ASP A 128 -23.91 34.62 33.35
N ARG A 129 -23.82 35.14 32.12
CA ARG A 129 -22.66 34.98 31.23
C ARG A 129 -21.33 35.29 31.93
N VAL A 130 -21.24 36.41 32.65
CA VAL A 130 -19.99 36.84 33.30
C VAL A 130 -19.58 35.83 34.37
N ASN A 131 -20.53 35.39 35.19
CA ASN A 131 -20.32 34.42 36.26
C ASN A 131 -19.94 33.04 35.68
N ILE A 132 -20.65 32.57 34.66
CA ILE A 132 -20.36 31.32 33.96
C ILE A 132 -18.93 31.32 33.43
N LEU A 133 -18.53 32.39 32.71
CA LEU A 133 -17.20 32.46 32.11
C LEU A 133 -16.07 32.57 33.14
N LYS A 134 -16.33 33.20 34.29
CA LYS A 134 -15.36 33.31 35.39
C LYS A 134 -15.22 32.00 36.15
N GLU A 135 -16.33 31.39 36.54
CA GLU A 135 -16.35 30.25 37.45
C GLU A 135 -16.10 28.90 36.75
N GLN A 136 -16.40 28.82 35.46
CA GLN A 136 -16.22 27.61 34.64
C GLN A 136 -14.93 27.66 33.79
N ARG A 137 -14.06 28.63 34.07
CA ARG A 137 -12.77 28.78 33.41
C ARG A 137 -11.89 27.57 33.73
N ASP A 138 -11.30 27.00 32.68
CA ASP A 138 -10.38 25.86 32.74
C ASP A 138 -10.96 24.59 33.42
N LYS A 139 -12.29 24.51 33.52
CA LYS A 139 -13.00 23.35 34.02
C LYS A 139 -13.52 22.49 32.87
N SER A 140 -13.35 21.18 33.04
CA SER A 140 -13.84 20.13 32.15
C SER A 140 -15.02 19.43 32.81
N GLY A 141 -16.06 19.09 32.04
CA GLY A 141 -17.22 18.41 32.61
C GLY A 141 -18.39 18.21 31.66
N VAL A 142 -19.48 17.69 32.23
CA VAL A 142 -20.77 17.46 31.57
C VAL A 142 -21.77 18.50 32.06
N TYR A 143 -22.55 19.05 31.13
CA TYR A 143 -23.57 20.05 31.40
C TYR A 143 -24.90 19.67 30.75
N CYS A 144 -25.98 20.25 31.26
CA CYS A 144 -27.31 20.17 30.71
C CYS A 144 -27.88 21.58 30.50
N LEU A 145 -28.44 21.83 29.31
CA LEU A 145 -29.19 23.03 29.00
C LEU A 145 -30.67 22.69 29.01
N ILE A 146 -31.47 23.46 29.75
CA ILE A 146 -32.91 23.28 29.88
C ILE A 146 -33.60 24.50 29.31
N ASN A 147 -34.44 24.30 28.29
CA ASN A 147 -35.26 25.35 27.73
C ASN A 147 -36.46 25.62 28.65
N LYS A 148 -36.55 26.82 29.21
CA LYS A 148 -37.63 27.23 30.12
C LYS A 148 -39.01 27.30 29.45
N VAL A 149 -39.04 27.50 28.13
CA VAL A 149 -40.31 27.69 27.38
C VAL A 149 -41.05 26.37 27.21
N ASN A 150 -40.34 25.26 26.97
CA ASN A 150 -40.95 23.96 26.66
C ASN A 150 -40.44 22.80 27.53
N GLY A 151 -39.50 23.05 28.45
CA GLY A 151 -38.88 22.05 29.32
C GLY A 151 -37.93 21.09 28.61
N HIS A 152 -37.66 21.26 27.31
CA HIS A 152 -36.78 20.38 26.56
C HIS A 152 -35.32 20.55 26.96
N THR A 153 -34.59 19.44 27.02
CA THR A 153 -33.22 19.41 27.51
C THR A 153 -32.20 19.01 26.45
N TYR A 154 -30.96 19.43 26.66
CA TYR A 154 -29.77 19.04 25.91
C TYR A 154 -28.65 18.70 26.88
N VAL A 155 -27.98 17.56 26.70
CA VAL A 155 -26.79 17.19 27.46
C VAL A 155 -25.58 17.28 26.56
N GLY A 156 -24.48 17.86 27.06
CA GLY A 156 -23.22 17.90 26.34
C GLY A 156 -22.01 17.83 27.27
N SER A 157 -20.86 17.49 26.72
CA SER A 157 -19.57 17.55 27.44
C SER A 157 -18.58 18.55 26.83
N SER A 158 -17.61 19.02 27.62
CA SER A 158 -16.51 19.86 27.13
C SER A 158 -15.29 19.76 28.03
N ILE A 159 -14.09 19.76 27.41
CA ILE A 159 -12.80 19.92 28.10
C ILE A 159 -12.68 21.32 28.70
N ASN A 160 -13.32 22.32 28.09
CA ASN A 160 -13.39 23.68 28.61
C ASN A 160 -14.83 24.19 28.57
N LEU A 161 -15.48 24.20 29.73
CA LEU A 161 -16.89 24.57 29.89
C LEU A 161 -17.12 26.05 29.56
N ALA A 162 -16.28 26.97 30.06
CA ALA A 162 -16.40 28.39 29.75
C ALA A 162 -16.30 28.67 28.24
N SER A 163 -15.35 28.05 27.54
CA SER A 163 -15.21 28.17 26.07
C SER A 163 -16.46 27.66 25.36
N ARG A 164 -17.01 26.52 25.78
CA ARG A 164 -18.24 25.97 25.19
C ARG A 164 -19.44 26.90 25.39
N MET A 165 -19.63 27.46 26.59
CA MET A 165 -20.73 28.39 26.87
C MET A 165 -20.59 29.68 26.08
N ARG A 166 -19.35 30.19 25.91
CA ARG A 166 -19.08 31.34 25.04
C ARG A 166 -19.54 31.10 23.60
N ASN A 167 -19.33 29.88 23.08
CA ASN A 167 -19.78 29.52 21.73
C ASN A 167 -21.30 29.52 21.61
N TYR A 168 -22.02 29.00 22.61
CA TYR A 168 -23.49 29.04 22.63
C TYR A 168 -24.05 30.45 22.71
N LEU A 169 -23.33 31.38 23.34
CA LEU A 169 -23.70 32.80 23.42
C LEU A 169 -23.31 33.63 22.18
N ASN A 170 -22.68 33.02 21.18
CA ASN A 170 -22.24 33.69 19.96
C ASN A 170 -23.13 33.32 18.77
N LYS A 171 -23.96 34.27 18.31
CA LYS A 171 -24.87 34.06 17.16
C LYS A 171 -24.15 33.68 15.86
N ALA A 172 -22.95 34.22 15.61
CA ALA A 172 -22.17 33.89 14.43
C ALA A 172 -21.68 32.43 14.47
N PHE A 173 -21.27 31.96 15.65
CA PHE A 173 -20.92 30.55 15.86
C PHE A 173 -22.13 29.63 15.60
N LEU A 174 -23.29 29.96 16.16
CA LEU A 174 -24.52 29.18 15.96
C LEU A 174 -24.97 29.12 14.49
N ARG A 175 -24.74 30.19 13.72
CA ARG A 175 -25.12 30.29 12.29
C ARG A 175 -24.06 29.76 11.31
N SER A 176 -22.92 29.29 11.81
CA SER A 176 -21.88 28.70 10.96
C SER A 176 -22.38 27.45 10.22
N LYS A 177 -21.84 27.20 9.02
CA LYS A 177 -22.24 26.07 8.14
C LYS A 177 -22.17 24.72 8.86
N GLN A 178 -21.21 24.55 9.79
CA GLN A 178 -21.02 23.32 10.55
C GLN A 178 -22.06 23.15 11.67
N ASN A 179 -22.49 24.24 12.32
CA ASN A 179 -23.26 24.17 13.57
C ASN A 179 -24.75 24.48 13.39
N PHE A 180 -25.15 25.17 12.32
CA PHE A 180 -26.53 25.63 12.11
C PHE A 180 -27.59 24.51 12.11
N ASN A 181 -27.18 23.29 11.75
CA ASN A 181 -28.08 22.14 11.68
C ASN A 181 -28.25 21.36 12.98
N MET A 182 -27.50 21.67 14.04
CA MET A 182 -27.63 20.98 15.33
C MET A 182 -28.95 21.37 16.03
N PRO A 183 -29.70 20.44 16.67
CA PRO A 183 -30.98 20.79 17.29
C PRO A 183 -30.85 21.83 18.42
N ILE A 184 -29.81 21.74 19.25
CA ILE A 184 -29.56 22.72 20.31
C ILE A 184 -29.25 24.13 19.77
N THR A 185 -28.54 24.25 18.65
CA THR A 185 -28.21 25.57 18.07
C THR A 185 -29.47 26.20 17.46
N LYS A 186 -30.31 25.41 16.78
CA LYS A 186 -31.63 25.87 16.32
C LYS A 186 -32.52 26.31 17.48
N ALA A 187 -32.52 25.56 18.59
CA ALA A 187 -33.30 25.89 19.77
C ALA A 187 -32.83 27.20 20.42
N LEU A 188 -31.52 27.38 20.60
CA LEU A 188 -30.92 28.61 21.14
C LEU A 188 -31.22 29.83 20.24
N LEU A 189 -31.23 29.66 18.92
CA LEU A 189 -31.61 30.72 17.98
C LEU A 189 -33.12 31.02 18.00
N LYS A 190 -33.97 30.00 18.16
CA LYS A 190 -35.43 30.12 18.13
C LYS A 190 -36.00 30.72 19.41
N TYR A 191 -35.51 30.29 20.57
CA TYR A 191 -36.06 30.66 21.87
C TYR A 191 -35.23 31.71 22.61
N ASP A 192 -34.12 32.16 22.03
CA ASP A 192 -33.09 32.99 22.67
C ASP A 192 -32.41 32.31 23.87
N TYR A 193 -31.11 32.52 24.02
CA TYR A 193 -30.31 31.91 25.09
C TYR A 193 -30.69 32.42 26.49
N SER A 194 -31.42 33.55 26.64
CA SER A 194 -32.02 33.96 27.93
C SER A 194 -33.02 32.92 28.49
N ASN A 195 -33.67 32.16 27.62
CA ASN A 195 -34.65 31.15 28.01
C ASN A 195 -34.03 29.78 28.29
N PHE A 196 -32.72 29.71 28.47
CA PHE A 196 -32.03 28.46 28.81
C PHE A 196 -31.38 28.55 30.18
N THR A 197 -31.69 27.57 31.03
CA THR A 197 -31.02 27.31 32.30
C THR A 197 -29.85 26.37 32.07
N LEU A 198 -28.68 26.65 32.66
CA LEU A 198 -27.48 25.81 32.55
C LEU A 198 -27.24 25.08 33.87
N TYR A 199 -27.17 23.75 33.77
CA TYR A 199 -26.80 22.86 34.86
C TYR A 199 -25.42 22.29 34.57
N ILE A 200 -24.47 22.47 35.49
CA ILE A 200 -23.21 21.73 35.49
C ILE A 200 -23.46 20.45 36.27
N LEU A 201 -23.51 19.32 35.56
CA LEU A 201 -23.89 18.03 36.13
C LEU A 201 -22.72 17.37 36.86
N GLU A 202 -21.52 17.44 36.29
CA GLU A 202 -20.34 16.81 36.85
C GLU A 202 -19.06 17.42 36.26
N TYR A 203 -18.02 17.60 37.08
CA TYR A 203 -16.67 17.91 36.60
C TYR A 203 -15.91 16.61 36.34
N VAL A 204 -15.41 16.46 35.12
CA VAL A 204 -14.85 15.20 34.62
C VAL A 204 -13.58 15.48 33.85
N LYS A 205 -12.53 14.67 34.04
CA LYS A 205 -11.29 14.75 33.24
C LYS A 205 -11.57 14.41 31.77
N ALA A 206 -10.77 14.94 30.85
CA ALA A 206 -10.98 14.81 29.41
C ALA A 206 -11.18 13.35 28.93
N GLU A 207 -10.47 12.40 29.54
CA GLU A 207 -10.53 10.96 29.20
C GLU A 207 -11.90 10.32 29.43
N SER A 208 -12.66 10.83 30.40
CA SER A 208 -13.94 10.22 30.83
C SER A 208 -15.17 10.99 30.35
N LEU A 209 -14.99 12.12 29.64
CA LEU A 209 -16.09 12.99 29.20
C LEU A 209 -17.12 12.24 28.36
N THR A 210 -16.67 11.49 27.34
CA THR A 210 -17.55 10.74 26.43
C THR A 210 -18.40 9.72 27.18
N VAL A 211 -17.80 8.98 28.13
CA VAL A 211 -18.48 7.96 28.92
C VAL A 211 -19.54 8.59 29.81
N ARG A 212 -19.21 9.70 30.48
CA ARG A 212 -20.14 10.40 31.37
C ARG A 212 -21.24 11.12 30.61
N GLU A 213 -20.94 11.69 29.44
CA GLU A 213 -21.94 12.27 28.53
C GLU A 213 -22.97 11.21 28.11
N THR A 214 -22.51 10.04 27.67
CA THR A 214 -23.40 8.90 27.33
C THR A 214 -24.24 8.47 28.53
N PHE A 215 -23.67 8.41 29.73
CA PHE A 215 -24.42 8.09 30.95
C PHE A 215 -25.59 9.06 31.17
N TYR A 216 -25.36 10.38 31.08
CA TYR A 216 -26.43 11.35 31.27
C TYR A 216 -27.43 11.38 30.11
N ILE A 217 -27.00 11.22 28.86
CA ILE A 217 -27.91 11.14 27.71
C ILE A 217 -28.85 9.93 27.84
N THR A 218 -28.32 8.76 28.21
CA THR A 218 -29.12 7.54 28.36
C THR A 218 -30.08 7.61 29.55
N HIS A 219 -29.67 8.26 30.65
CA HIS A 219 -30.51 8.40 31.84
C HIS A 219 -31.64 9.45 31.68
N LEU A 220 -31.33 10.59 31.04
CA LEU A 220 -32.24 11.74 30.90
C LEU A 220 -33.02 11.76 29.59
N ILE A 221 -32.54 11.05 28.56
CA ILE A 221 -33.13 11.00 27.21
C ILE A 221 -33.49 12.43 26.71
N PRO A 222 -32.50 13.34 26.63
CA PRO A 222 -32.73 14.74 26.32
C PRO A 222 -33.26 14.94 24.90
N TYR A 223 -34.26 15.80 24.74
CA TYR A 223 -34.98 16.03 23.48
C TYR A 223 -34.07 16.55 22.35
N TYR A 224 -33.10 17.41 22.68
CA TYR A 224 -32.23 18.04 21.68
C TYR A 224 -31.01 17.19 21.29
N ASN A 225 -30.77 16.04 21.93
CA ASN A 225 -29.71 15.11 21.53
C ASN A 225 -30.27 14.12 20.49
N VAL A 226 -29.73 14.17 19.27
CA VAL A 226 -30.16 13.26 18.19
C VAL A 226 -29.66 11.84 18.42
N LEU A 227 -28.41 11.71 18.89
CA LEU A 227 -27.76 10.44 19.15
C LEU A 227 -27.97 10.04 20.61
N LYS A 228 -28.14 8.75 20.86
CA LYS A 228 -28.33 8.18 22.21
C LYS A 228 -27.01 8.00 22.98
N GLU A 229 -25.89 8.22 22.32
CA GLU A 229 -24.55 8.12 22.89
C GLU A 229 -23.78 9.42 22.62
N GLY A 230 -22.95 9.84 23.58
CA GLY A 230 -21.99 10.92 23.39
C GLY A 230 -20.87 10.43 22.47
N TYR A 231 -20.61 11.17 21.40
CA TYR A 231 -19.61 10.81 20.39
C TYR A 231 -18.48 11.84 20.38
N SER A 232 -17.23 11.37 20.45
CA SER A 232 -16.05 12.18 20.17
C SER A 232 -15.40 11.67 18.88
N SER A 233 -15.14 12.57 17.94
CA SER A 233 -14.37 12.25 16.73
C SER A 233 -12.87 12.13 17.01
N LEU A 234 -12.41 12.49 18.21
CA LEU A 234 -11.00 12.44 18.57
C LEU A 234 -10.56 10.97 18.72
N GLY A 235 -9.63 10.54 17.86
CA GLY A 235 -9.12 9.17 17.84
C GLY A 235 -9.99 8.17 17.05
N TYR A 236 -11.10 8.62 16.46
CA TYR A 236 -11.91 7.78 15.59
C TYR A 236 -11.11 7.36 14.35
N LYS A 237 -11.03 6.04 14.12
CA LYS A 237 -10.46 5.46 12.91
C LYS A 237 -11.62 5.04 12.02
N HIS A 238 -11.64 5.52 10.78
CA HIS A 238 -12.61 5.05 9.78
C HIS A 238 -12.50 3.54 9.59
N THR A 239 -13.64 2.87 9.38
CA THR A 239 -13.70 1.47 8.97
C THR A 239 -13.02 1.29 7.61
N GLU A 240 -12.54 0.09 7.31
CA GLU A 240 -11.93 -0.21 6.00
C GLU A 240 -12.91 0.03 4.85
N GLU A 241 -14.19 -0.29 5.04
CA GLU A 241 -15.26 0.02 4.10
C GLU A 241 -15.36 1.53 3.81
N THR A 242 -15.34 2.36 4.86
CA THR A 242 -15.38 3.81 4.71
C THR A 242 -14.12 4.34 4.01
N LYS A 243 -12.94 3.79 4.34
CA LYS A 243 -11.69 4.16 3.67
C LYS A 243 -11.72 3.82 2.18
N LYS A 244 -12.24 2.64 1.82
CA LYS A 244 -12.39 2.21 0.43
C LYS A 244 -13.34 3.14 -0.34
N LEU A 245 -14.51 3.42 0.22
CA LEU A 245 -15.47 4.36 -0.38
C LEU A 245 -14.87 5.75 -0.58
N LEU A 246 -14.16 6.27 0.42
CA LEU A 246 -13.47 7.57 0.32
C LEU A 246 -12.37 7.56 -0.75
N SER A 247 -11.67 6.44 -0.91
CA SER A 247 -10.67 6.24 -1.97
C SER A 247 -11.32 6.28 -3.35
N GLU A 248 -12.42 5.54 -3.55
CA GLU A 248 -13.17 5.51 -4.81
C GLU A 248 -13.70 6.91 -5.20
N LEU A 249 -14.24 7.65 -4.22
CA LEU A 249 -14.69 9.03 -4.42
C LEU A 249 -13.53 10.01 -4.68
N ALA A 250 -12.31 9.69 -4.25
CA ALA A 250 -11.14 10.52 -4.48
C ALA A 250 -10.53 10.30 -5.87
N ASN A 251 -10.64 9.10 -6.44
CA ASN A 251 -10.05 8.75 -7.75
C ASN A 251 -10.53 9.66 -8.89
N ASN A 252 -11.76 10.18 -8.81
CA ASN A 252 -12.33 11.07 -9.84
C ASN A 252 -12.02 12.56 -9.60
N ARG A 253 -11.21 12.90 -8.60
CA ARG A 253 -10.86 14.30 -8.32
C ARG A 253 -9.70 14.72 -9.21
N THR A 254 -10.00 15.50 -10.22
CA THR A 254 -8.98 16.16 -11.05
C THR A 254 -8.73 17.58 -10.53
N HIS A 255 -7.46 17.94 -10.33
CA HIS A 255 -7.10 19.34 -10.08
C HIS A 255 -7.49 20.22 -11.27
N SER A 256 -7.85 21.47 -11.00
CA SER A 256 -8.07 22.46 -12.06
C SER A 256 -6.76 22.71 -12.82
N GLU A 257 -6.88 23.14 -14.07
CA GLU A 257 -5.71 23.39 -14.92
C GLU A 257 -4.73 24.39 -14.27
N LYS A 258 -5.27 25.46 -13.66
CA LYS A 258 -4.49 26.43 -12.89
C LYS A 258 -3.70 25.77 -11.76
N THR A 259 -4.32 24.87 -11.00
CA THR A 259 -3.64 24.15 -9.91
C THR A 259 -2.58 23.20 -10.44
N LYS A 260 -2.83 22.47 -11.55
CA LYS A 260 -1.83 21.63 -12.19
C LYS A 260 -0.61 22.44 -12.63
N SER A 261 -0.82 23.62 -13.24
CA SER A 261 0.29 24.50 -13.66
C SER A 261 1.13 24.99 -12.48
N LEU A 262 0.50 25.34 -11.36
CA LEU A 262 1.22 25.76 -10.14
C LEU A 262 2.05 24.61 -9.56
N ILE A 263 1.49 23.39 -9.52
CA ILE A 263 2.21 22.19 -9.06
C ILE A 263 3.39 21.92 -10.00
N ALA A 264 3.17 21.92 -11.31
CA ALA A 264 4.21 21.65 -12.30
C ALA A 264 5.40 22.60 -12.11
N ARG A 265 5.13 23.91 -11.99
CA ARG A 265 6.16 24.94 -11.74
C ARG A 265 6.93 24.72 -10.44
N ALA A 266 6.27 24.21 -9.40
CA ALA A 266 6.89 23.97 -8.10
C ALA A 266 7.81 22.73 -8.10
N VAL A 267 7.68 21.82 -9.06
CA VAL A 267 8.47 20.58 -9.12
C VAL A 267 9.41 20.51 -10.34
N THR A 268 9.55 21.59 -11.09
CA THR A 268 10.48 21.69 -12.24
C THR A 268 11.70 22.54 -11.92
N GLY A 269 12.79 22.27 -12.63
CA GLY A 269 14.05 23.00 -12.48
C GLY A 269 14.59 22.93 -11.06
N GLU A 270 15.08 24.06 -10.55
CA GLU A 270 15.73 24.18 -9.24
C GLU A 270 14.81 23.89 -8.05
N ASN A 271 13.49 24.05 -8.23
CA ASN A 271 12.52 23.77 -7.17
C ASN A 271 12.27 22.25 -7.00
N ASN A 272 12.69 21.42 -7.96
CA ASN A 272 12.57 19.98 -7.84
C ASN A 272 13.41 19.48 -6.64
N PRO A 273 12.83 18.73 -5.68
CA PRO A 273 13.58 18.16 -4.56
C PRO A 273 14.79 17.29 -4.97
N PHE A 274 14.82 16.81 -6.21
CA PHE A 274 15.90 16.02 -6.81
C PHE A 274 16.83 16.82 -7.74
N TYR A 275 16.65 18.14 -7.86
CA TYR A 275 17.54 18.98 -8.64
C TYR A 275 18.98 18.91 -8.11
N ASN A 276 19.95 18.77 -9.02
CA ASN A 276 21.38 18.57 -8.72
C ASN A 276 21.70 17.39 -7.78
N LYS A 277 20.78 16.44 -7.58
CA LYS A 277 21.03 15.21 -6.83
C LYS A 277 21.31 14.06 -7.79
N SER A 278 22.32 13.26 -7.46
CA SER A 278 22.64 12.01 -8.15
C SER A 278 22.14 10.80 -7.36
N HIS A 279 21.67 9.77 -8.06
CA HIS A 279 21.35 8.49 -7.44
C HIS A 279 22.61 7.79 -6.93
N SER A 280 22.51 7.11 -5.79
CA SER A 280 23.54 6.19 -5.30
C SER A 280 23.76 5.04 -6.29
N ILE A 281 24.93 4.40 -6.22
CA ILE A 281 25.26 3.21 -7.03
C ILE A 281 24.21 2.12 -6.82
N GLU A 282 23.86 1.84 -5.57
CA GLU A 282 22.81 0.89 -5.20
C GLU A 282 21.43 1.22 -5.81
N SER A 283 21.04 2.50 -5.80
CA SER A 283 19.79 2.95 -6.42
C SER A 283 19.83 2.81 -7.95
N LYS A 284 20.97 3.10 -8.58
CA LYS A 284 21.19 2.85 -10.01
C LYS A 284 21.09 1.35 -10.33
N ILE A 285 21.62 0.47 -9.49
CA ILE A 285 21.51 -0.99 -9.62
C ILE A 285 20.04 -1.41 -9.58
N ARG A 286 19.27 -0.99 -8.58
CA ARG A 286 17.83 -1.28 -8.50
C ARG A 286 17.05 -0.78 -9.72
N ILE A 287 17.39 0.41 -10.23
CA ILE A 287 16.77 0.95 -11.44
C ILE A 287 17.12 0.08 -12.65
N ILE A 288 18.37 -0.40 -12.76
CA ILE A 288 18.80 -1.31 -13.82
C ILE A 288 18.04 -2.64 -13.73
N GLU A 289 17.93 -3.22 -12.53
CA GLU A 289 17.17 -4.46 -12.29
C GLU A 289 15.70 -4.30 -12.65
N ALA A 290 15.04 -3.24 -12.19
CA ALA A 290 13.63 -2.97 -12.47
C ALA A 290 13.36 -2.66 -13.95
N LYS A 291 14.31 -2.06 -14.67
CA LYS A 291 14.20 -1.78 -16.10
C LYS A 291 14.60 -2.96 -16.97
N SER A 292 15.33 -3.92 -16.43
CA SER A 292 15.81 -5.01 -17.26
C SER A 292 14.73 -6.04 -17.49
N THR A 293 14.18 -6.02 -18.69
CA THR A 293 13.16 -6.96 -19.14
C THR A 293 13.74 -8.36 -19.39
N TYR A 294 15.06 -8.48 -19.61
CA TYR A 294 15.70 -9.72 -20.02
C TYR A 294 17.04 -9.93 -19.28
N PRO A 295 17.04 -10.71 -18.18
CA PRO A 295 18.28 -11.11 -17.52
C PRO A 295 19.14 -11.97 -18.44
N VAL A 296 20.46 -11.96 -18.20
CA VAL A 296 21.42 -12.77 -18.95
C VAL A 296 22.06 -13.78 -18.01
N TYR A 297 21.80 -15.04 -18.29
CA TYR A 297 22.36 -16.19 -17.62
C TYR A 297 23.70 -16.52 -18.27
N VAL A 298 24.77 -16.50 -17.47
CA VAL A 298 26.12 -16.84 -17.90
C VAL A 298 26.47 -18.21 -17.37
N TYR A 299 26.86 -19.10 -18.27
CA TYR A 299 27.24 -20.47 -17.95
C TYR A 299 28.70 -20.73 -18.31
N ASN A 300 29.29 -21.74 -17.69
CA ASN A 300 30.58 -22.27 -18.14
C ASN A 300 30.41 -23.19 -19.36
N SER A 301 31.51 -23.80 -19.81
CA SER A 301 31.52 -24.64 -21.00
C SER A 301 30.77 -25.97 -20.83
N PHE A 302 30.42 -26.35 -19.60
CA PHE A 302 29.60 -27.51 -19.26
C PHE A 302 28.12 -27.14 -19.02
N LYS A 303 27.72 -25.89 -19.32
CA LYS A 303 26.37 -25.36 -19.07
C LYS A 303 25.96 -25.32 -17.60
N GLU A 304 26.92 -25.27 -16.68
CA GLU A 304 26.63 -24.97 -15.27
C GLU A 304 26.44 -23.45 -15.10
N LEU A 305 25.38 -23.05 -14.41
CA LEU A 305 25.05 -21.64 -14.20
C LEU A 305 26.06 -20.96 -13.26
N LEU A 306 26.77 -19.96 -13.78
CA LEU A 306 27.76 -19.21 -13.02
C LEU A 306 27.13 -18.00 -12.32
N VAL A 307 26.52 -17.11 -13.10
CA VAL A 307 26.00 -15.83 -12.60
C VAL A 307 24.88 -15.31 -13.50
N ILE A 308 24.00 -14.49 -12.94
CA ILE A 308 22.91 -13.84 -13.67
C ILE A 308 23.17 -12.34 -13.66
N PHE A 309 23.32 -11.75 -14.84
CA PHE A 309 23.39 -10.31 -14.99
C PHE A 309 21.99 -9.74 -15.23
N PRO A 310 21.74 -8.50 -14.80
CA PRO A 310 20.43 -7.91 -14.97
C PRO A 310 20.13 -7.72 -16.46
N SER A 311 21.09 -7.33 -17.31
CA SER A 311 20.85 -7.10 -18.75
C SER A 311 22.07 -7.40 -19.63
N VAL A 312 21.83 -7.62 -20.93
CA VAL A 312 22.89 -7.75 -21.95
C VAL A 312 23.79 -6.51 -21.99
N LEU A 313 23.22 -5.31 -21.83
CA LEU A 313 23.97 -4.06 -21.83
C LEU A 313 24.90 -3.96 -20.62
N THR A 314 24.46 -4.41 -19.45
CA THR A 314 25.27 -4.43 -18.23
C THR A 314 26.46 -5.37 -18.44
N LEU A 315 26.20 -6.60 -18.89
CA LEU A 315 27.24 -7.57 -19.17
C LEU A 315 28.23 -7.05 -20.21
N ALA A 316 27.74 -6.50 -21.34
CA ALA A 316 28.56 -5.97 -22.43
C ALA A 316 29.56 -4.90 -21.97
N LYS A 317 29.13 -3.99 -21.10
CA LYS A 317 30.00 -2.93 -20.54
C LYS A 317 31.10 -3.51 -19.67
N LEU A 318 30.79 -4.47 -18.80
CA LEU A 318 31.75 -5.09 -17.88
C LEU A 318 32.81 -5.90 -18.62
N ILE A 319 32.40 -6.69 -19.61
CA ILE A 319 33.30 -7.54 -20.40
C ILE A 319 33.87 -6.86 -21.65
N LYS A 320 33.68 -5.54 -21.77
CA LYS A 320 34.17 -4.71 -22.89
C LYS A 320 33.85 -5.32 -24.26
N SER A 321 32.62 -5.82 -24.43
CA SER A 321 32.15 -6.46 -25.66
C SER A 321 31.07 -5.62 -26.34
N ASN A 322 30.90 -5.82 -27.64
CA ASN A 322 29.83 -5.16 -28.39
C ASN A 322 28.47 -5.80 -28.05
N HIS A 323 27.49 -4.97 -27.71
CA HIS A 323 26.13 -5.41 -27.38
C HIS A 323 25.51 -6.29 -28.47
N SER A 324 25.60 -5.88 -29.74
CA SER A 324 25.03 -6.61 -30.87
C SER A 324 25.65 -7.99 -31.04
N THR A 325 26.94 -8.13 -30.73
CA THR A 325 27.64 -9.42 -30.75
C THR A 325 27.10 -10.35 -29.67
N LEU A 326 26.87 -9.86 -28.45
CA LEU A 326 26.28 -10.68 -27.38
C LEU A 326 24.86 -11.10 -27.73
N VAL A 327 24.03 -10.21 -28.28
CA VAL A 327 22.68 -10.55 -28.74
C VAL A 327 22.72 -11.66 -29.80
N TYR A 328 23.63 -11.55 -30.78
CA TYR A 328 23.82 -12.60 -31.79
C TYR A 328 24.23 -13.93 -31.16
N ILE A 329 25.21 -13.94 -30.26
CA ILE A 329 25.67 -15.16 -29.58
C ILE A 329 24.55 -15.82 -28.78
N ILE A 330 23.76 -15.02 -28.05
CA ILE A 330 22.63 -15.53 -27.28
C ILE A 330 21.57 -16.13 -28.21
N LYS A 331 21.30 -15.51 -29.35
CA LYS A 331 20.35 -16.04 -30.34
C LYS A 331 20.83 -17.37 -30.92
N GLU A 332 22.11 -17.44 -31.29
CA GLU A 332 22.70 -18.63 -31.91
C GLU A 332 23.11 -19.71 -30.90
N GLN A 333 23.08 -19.41 -29.60
CA GLN A 333 23.46 -20.33 -28.51
C GLN A 333 24.89 -20.88 -28.65
N THR A 334 25.82 -20.04 -29.11
CA THR A 334 27.22 -20.44 -29.36
C THR A 334 28.14 -20.09 -28.19
N ILE A 335 29.29 -20.76 -28.10
CA ILE A 335 30.31 -20.44 -27.08
C ILE A 335 30.93 -19.06 -27.34
N PHE A 336 30.82 -18.18 -26.34
CA PHE A 336 31.49 -16.90 -26.27
C PHE A 336 32.90 -17.03 -25.70
N ARG A 337 33.88 -16.38 -26.34
CA ARG A 337 35.29 -16.31 -25.90
C ARG A 337 35.89 -17.67 -25.50
N GLY A 338 35.40 -18.73 -26.12
CA GLY A 338 35.89 -20.10 -25.97
C GLY A 338 35.54 -20.81 -24.67
N GLU A 339 34.72 -20.25 -23.78
CA GLU A 339 34.33 -20.94 -22.52
C GLU A 339 32.88 -20.70 -22.08
N TRP A 340 32.23 -19.61 -22.46
CA TRP A 340 30.97 -19.21 -21.82
C TRP A 340 29.78 -19.30 -22.75
N TYR A 341 28.68 -19.88 -22.26
CA TYR A 341 27.38 -19.73 -22.90
C TYR A 341 26.62 -18.58 -22.27
N LEU A 342 25.87 -17.86 -23.11
CA LEU A 342 25.03 -16.74 -22.71
C LEU A 342 23.60 -17.04 -23.16
N SER A 343 22.64 -16.89 -22.24
CA SER A 343 21.22 -17.10 -22.57
C SER A 343 20.34 -16.06 -21.88
N ASN A 344 19.17 -15.78 -22.48
CA ASN A 344 18.12 -14.95 -21.89
C ASN A 344 17.09 -15.78 -21.11
N ILE A 345 17.16 -17.10 -21.25
CA ILE A 345 16.24 -18.07 -20.66
C ILE A 345 17.10 -19.11 -19.93
N PRO A 346 16.75 -19.51 -18.69
CA PRO A 346 17.50 -20.54 -17.98
C PRO A 346 17.41 -21.88 -18.72
N TYR A 347 18.52 -22.64 -18.78
CA TYR A 347 18.48 -24.01 -19.31
C TYR A 347 17.68 -24.93 -18.38
N ASN A 348 17.76 -24.70 -17.07
CA ASN A 348 17.00 -25.40 -16.05
C ASN A 348 16.53 -24.42 -14.97
N LEU A 349 15.25 -24.50 -14.59
CA LEU A 349 14.61 -23.59 -13.64
C LEU A 349 15.09 -23.81 -12.19
N ASN A 350 15.62 -24.99 -11.89
CA ASN A 350 16.08 -25.34 -10.55
C ASN A 350 17.56 -25.01 -10.32
N ASP A 351 18.29 -24.55 -11.35
CA ASP A 351 19.70 -24.24 -11.22
C ASP A 351 19.91 -22.99 -10.36
N THR A 352 20.77 -23.12 -9.36
CA THR A 352 21.23 -22.00 -8.55
C THR A 352 22.57 -21.48 -9.07
N PRO A 353 22.73 -20.16 -9.29
CA PRO A 353 24.00 -19.62 -9.75
C PRO A 353 25.11 -19.82 -8.72
N LYS A 354 26.31 -20.26 -9.17
CA LYS A 354 27.49 -20.42 -8.30
C LYS A 354 27.91 -19.09 -7.64
N ILE A 355 27.73 -17.97 -8.36
CA ILE A 355 27.94 -16.62 -7.87
C ILE A 355 26.57 -15.97 -7.68
N ALA A 356 26.19 -15.79 -6.41
CA ALA A 356 24.87 -15.29 -6.06
C ALA A 356 24.61 -13.85 -6.57
N ASN A 357 25.67 -13.07 -6.77
CA ASN A 357 25.54 -11.64 -7.01
C ASN A 357 26.54 -11.12 -8.05
N TRP A 358 26.02 -10.49 -9.11
CA TRP A 358 26.83 -10.00 -10.23
C TRP A 358 27.73 -8.79 -9.91
N HIS A 359 27.58 -8.18 -8.73
CA HIS A 359 28.49 -7.13 -8.24
C HIS A 359 29.39 -7.61 -7.09
N SER A 360 29.50 -8.92 -6.88
CA SER A 360 30.43 -9.47 -5.89
C SER A 360 31.86 -9.52 -6.45
N MET A 361 32.84 -9.67 -5.54
CA MET A 361 34.26 -9.77 -5.90
C MET A 361 34.54 -11.00 -6.78
N GLU A 362 33.85 -12.12 -6.52
CA GLU A 362 33.94 -13.34 -7.34
C GLU A 362 33.43 -13.10 -8.77
N CYS A 363 32.42 -12.24 -8.93
CA CYS A 363 31.96 -11.84 -10.26
C CYS A 363 32.97 -10.94 -10.99
N GLU A 364 33.67 -10.06 -10.27
CA GLU A 364 34.73 -9.23 -10.84
C GLU A 364 35.90 -10.08 -11.36
N GLU A 365 36.28 -11.11 -10.61
CA GLU A 365 37.27 -12.11 -11.05
C GLU A 365 36.81 -12.85 -12.32
N LEU A 366 35.55 -13.30 -12.37
CA LEU A 366 34.98 -13.92 -13.56
C LEU A 366 35.03 -12.97 -14.77
N VAL A 367 34.65 -11.72 -14.61
CA VAL A 367 34.69 -10.69 -15.66
C VAL A 367 36.12 -10.46 -16.15
N LEU A 368 37.11 -10.47 -15.25
CA LEU A 368 38.53 -10.36 -15.60
C LEU A 368 38.98 -11.54 -16.48
N ILE A 369 38.61 -12.77 -16.11
CA ILE A 369 38.91 -13.98 -16.90
C ILE A 369 38.24 -13.89 -18.28
N ILE A 370 36.98 -13.46 -18.35
CA ILE A 370 36.27 -13.25 -19.63
C ILE A 370 37.02 -12.22 -20.49
N ASN A 371 37.52 -11.15 -19.90
CA ASN A 371 38.28 -10.11 -20.59
C ASN A 371 39.64 -10.59 -21.12
N ASN A 372 40.32 -11.43 -20.35
CA ASN A 372 41.59 -12.04 -20.78
C ASN A 372 41.42 -12.97 -21.98
N ASN A 373 40.22 -13.53 -22.19
CA ASN A 373 39.90 -14.36 -23.35
C ASN A 373 39.33 -13.58 -24.55
N SER A 374 39.45 -12.25 -24.56
CA SER A 374 38.86 -11.40 -25.62
C SER A 374 39.43 -11.64 -27.03
N HIS A 375 40.67 -12.13 -27.14
CA HIS A 375 41.28 -12.53 -28.42
C HIS A 375 40.69 -13.80 -29.01
N ILE A 376 40.02 -14.63 -28.19
CA ILE A 376 39.44 -15.91 -28.60
C ILE A 376 38.10 -15.65 -29.29
N ARG A 377 38.08 -15.70 -30.63
CA ARG A 377 36.82 -15.58 -31.39
C ARG A 377 36.04 -16.89 -31.44
N LYS A 378 36.75 -18.01 -31.68
CA LYS A 378 36.14 -19.33 -31.80
C LYS A 378 37.17 -20.40 -31.41
N ALA A 379 37.07 -20.89 -30.18
CA ALA A 379 37.94 -21.96 -29.69
C ALA A 379 37.65 -23.28 -30.40
N VAL A 380 38.64 -24.17 -30.43
CA VAL A 380 38.52 -25.52 -30.97
C VAL A 380 38.85 -26.50 -29.86
N PHE A 381 37.88 -27.36 -29.53
CA PHE A 381 38.05 -28.47 -28.61
C PHE A 381 38.41 -29.71 -29.42
N VAL A 382 39.43 -30.44 -28.95
CA VAL A 382 39.96 -31.63 -29.62
C VAL A 382 39.81 -32.82 -28.69
N TYR A 383 39.29 -33.90 -29.26
CA TYR A 383 39.03 -35.15 -28.57
C TYR A 383 39.67 -36.31 -29.35
N ASP A 384 39.88 -37.44 -28.67
CA ASP A 384 40.20 -38.69 -29.36
C ASP A 384 38.94 -39.30 -30.01
N ILE A 385 39.12 -40.43 -30.71
CA ILE A 385 38.01 -41.17 -31.33
C ILE A 385 36.97 -41.68 -30.32
N ASN A 386 37.36 -41.84 -29.06
CA ASN A 386 36.49 -42.30 -27.97
C ASN A 386 35.78 -41.11 -27.29
N LYS A 387 35.94 -39.88 -27.80
CA LYS A 387 35.43 -38.62 -27.24
C LYS A 387 36.05 -38.23 -25.89
N ASN A 388 37.22 -38.75 -25.55
CA ASN A 388 37.98 -38.23 -24.41
C ASN A 388 38.57 -36.87 -24.76
N PHE A 389 38.39 -35.90 -23.87
CA PHE A 389 38.91 -34.55 -24.06
C PHE A 389 40.43 -34.53 -24.03
N LEU A 390 41.07 -34.07 -25.10
CA LEU A 390 42.52 -33.99 -25.20
C LEU A 390 43.02 -32.59 -24.91
N ASN A 391 42.54 -31.59 -25.66
CA ASN A 391 43.03 -30.22 -25.51
C ASN A 391 42.04 -29.18 -26.05
N LYS A 392 42.19 -27.95 -25.59
CA LYS A 392 41.49 -26.76 -26.10
C LYS A 392 42.51 -25.81 -26.73
N TYR A 393 42.22 -25.38 -27.94
CA TYR A 393 42.99 -24.35 -28.65
C TYR A 393 42.17 -23.06 -28.78
N ASN A 394 42.83 -21.90 -28.71
CA ASN A 394 42.17 -20.60 -28.85
C ASN A 394 41.57 -20.38 -30.25
N GLY A 395 42.04 -21.14 -31.24
CA GLY A 395 41.44 -21.20 -32.58
C GLY A 395 42.08 -22.24 -33.49
N VAL A 396 41.57 -22.33 -34.72
CA VAL A 396 42.02 -23.31 -35.72
C VAL A 396 43.49 -23.18 -36.10
N MET A 397 44.05 -21.96 -36.03
CA MET A 397 45.47 -21.71 -36.35
C MET A 397 46.40 -22.26 -35.26
N ASP A 398 45.99 -22.17 -34.00
CA ASP A 398 46.77 -22.71 -32.88
C ASP A 398 46.71 -24.24 -32.89
N ALA A 399 45.53 -24.80 -33.18
CA ALA A 399 45.37 -26.24 -33.39
C ALA A 399 46.21 -26.74 -34.59
N GLN A 400 46.28 -25.98 -35.69
CA GLN A 400 47.14 -26.31 -36.83
C GLN A 400 48.61 -26.41 -36.42
N LYS A 401 49.12 -25.43 -35.66
CA LYS A 401 50.52 -25.44 -35.21
C LYS A 401 50.83 -26.65 -34.33
N ALA A 402 49.92 -27.00 -33.43
CA ALA A 402 50.12 -28.11 -32.50
C ALA A 402 50.00 -29.49 -33.17
N LEU A 403 48.98 -29.68 -34.02
CA LEU A 403 48.64 -30.98 -34.58
C LEU A 403 49.24 -31.21 -35.98
N LYS A 404 49.83 -30.18 -36.59
CA LYS A 404 50.33 -30.18 -37.98
C LYS A 404 49.25 -30.56 -39.01
N ILE A 405 47.99 -30.25 -38.72
CA ILE A 405 46.83 -30.45 -39.60
C ILE A 405 46.40 -29.09 -40.16
N SER A 406 46.09 -29.01 -41.46
CA SER A 406 45.65 -27.75 -42.07
C SER A 406 44.42 -27.14 -41.36
N HIS A 407 44.47 -25.83 -41.07
CA HIS A 407 43.38 -25.11 -40.43
C HIS A 407 42.04 -25.21 -41.19
N SER A 408 42.09 -25.35 -42.52
CA SER A 408 40.88 -25.52 -43.35
C SER A 408 40.22 -26.87 -43.07
N THR A 409 41.04 -27.91 -42.88
CA THR A 409 40.59 -29.26 -42.50
C THR A 409 39.97 -29.21 -41.11
N ILE A 410 40.69 -28.68 -40.11
CA ILE A 410 40.18 -28.54 -38.74
C ILE A 410 38.84 -27.78 -38.75
N LYS A 411 38.74 -26.68 -39.50
CA LYS A 411 37.51 -25.89 -39.60
C LYS A 411 36.33 -26.68 -40.17
N ASN A 412 36.55 -27.46 -41.23
CA ASN A 412 35.48 -28.23 -41.87
C ASN A 412 35.03 -29.39 -40.98
N TYR A 413 35.96 -30.14 -40.41
CA TYR A 413 35.65 -31.27 -39.52
C TYR A 413 35.02 -30.81 -38.20
N ALA A 414 35.42 -29.65 -37.66
CA ALA A 414 34.79 -29.06 -36.48
C ALA A 414 33.33 -28.62 -36.69
N LYS A 415 32.94 -28.32 -37.93
CA LYS A 415 31.53 -27.98 -38.25
C LYS A 415 30.64 -29.21 -38.32
N ILE A 416 31.16 -30.32 -38.86
CA ILE A 416 30.41 -31.56 -39.05
C ILE A 416 30.53 -32.52 -37.87
N GLY A 417 31.40 -32.23 -36.89
CA GLY A 417 31.70 -33.14 -35.77
C GLY A 417 32.37 -34.44 -36.23
N GLY A 418 33.12 -34.40 -37.33
CA GLY A 418 33.70 -35.58 -37.97
C GLY A 418 35.07 -35.95 -37.40
N VAL A 419 35.46 -37.21 -37.62
CA VAL A 419 36.80 -37.72 -37.25
C VAL A 419 37.78 -37.45 -38.38
N TYR A 420 38.96 -36.89 -38.05
CA TYR A 420 40.07 -36.77 -38.98
C TYR A 420 41.40 -37.08 -38.27
N ASN A 421 42.18 -37.99 -38.84
CA ASN A 421 43.50 -38.38 -38.32
C ASN A 421 43.46 -38.80 -36.83
N GLY A 422 42.43 -39.54 -36.42
CA GLY A 422 42.24 -39.99 -35.03
C GLY A 422 41.69 -38.93 -34.07
N TYR A 423 41.40 -37.72 -34.54
CA TYR A 423 40.88 -36.63 -33.72
C TYR A 423 39.44 -36.27 -34.09
N ILE A 424 38.63 -35.92 -33.09
CA ILE A 424 37.36 -35.24 -33.27
C ILE A 424 37.57 -33.77 -32.93
N PHE A 425 37.17 -32.89 -33.85
CA PHE A 425 37.20 -31.45 -33.63
C PHE A 425 35.79 -30.95 -33.34
N SER A 426 35.65 -30.03 -32.39
CA SER A 426 34.37 -29.39 -32.08
C SER A 426 34.55 -27.92 -31.72
N TYR A 427 33.55 -27.12 -32.06
CA TYR A 427 33.44 -25.74 -31.58
C TYR A 427 32.70 -25.63 -30.24
N GLU A 428 32.07 -26.72 -29.81
CA GLU A 428 31.38 -26.84 -28.54
C GLU A 428 32.08 -27.87 -27.67
N ARG A 429 32.00 -27.67 -26.35
CA ARG A 429 32.51 -28.66 -25.42
C ARG A 429 31.51 -29.82 -25.35
N LEU A 430 31.93 -31.00 -25.80
CA LEU A 430 31.17 -32.24 -25.67
C LEU A 430 31.16 -32.67 -24.21
N ALA A 431 29.98 -33.02 -23.70
CA ALA A 431 29.86 -33.71 -22.42
C ALA A 431 30.46 -35.11 -22.57
N THR A 432 31.26 -35.55 -21.60
CA THR A 432 31.67 -36.94 -21.51
C THR A 432 30.42 -37.76 -21.18
N LEU A 433 30.19 -38.83 -21.95
CA LEU A 433 29.23 -39.86 -21.58
C LEU A 433 29.93 -40.68 -20.50
N ASP A 434 29.77 -40.28 -19.24
CA ASP A 434 30.09 -41.15 -18.10
C ASP A 434 28.99 -42.21 -17.93
#